data_AF-A0A3A6P5U7-F1
#
_entry.id   AF-A0A3A6P5U7-F1
#
_cell.length_a   1.000
_cell.length_b   1.000
_cell.length_c   1.000
_cell.angle_alpha   90.00
_cell.angle_beta   90.00
_cell.angle_gamma   90.00
#
_symmetry.space_group_name_H-M   'P 1'
#
loop_
_entity.id
_entity.type
_entity.pdbx_description
1 polymer ?
#
loop_
_entity_poly.entity_id
_entity_poly.type
_entity_poly.pdbx_seq_one_letter_code
_entity_poly.pdbx_strand_id
1 'polypeptide(L)'
;MRQLDAPELKELLLKCWMTHDGMWFLHCLQECGIEKTNRINLAAIRSLAQIEVKRVVQALGLPPANSPEGLRELADGMFNVAKGDFMDFAYHFTPTGTLRFDMKGCFAHDGMKRLGVLDQYQCGIFYRVQCWFDALGLKYRVTPEVTQCMMPAQGQCFREYEFSFPSPQAAS
;
A
#
# COMPACT_ATOMS: atom_id res chain seq x y z
N MET A 1 35.75 0.92 -2.84
CA MET A 1 34.30 0.98 -3.14
C MET A 1 33.60 1.50 -1.90
N ARG A 2 32.59 2.39 -2.03
CA ARG A 2 31.81 2.89 -0.89
C ARG A 2 30.87 1.79 -0.38
N GLN A 3 30.74 1.65 0.94
CA GLN A 3 29.72 0.80 1.57
C GLN A 3 28.50 1.64 1.95
N LEU A 4 27.30 1.05 1.85
CA LEU A 4 26.05 1.65 2.27
C LEU A 4 25.68 1.13 3.66
N ASP A 5 25.14 2.00 4.51
CA ASP A 5 24.52 1.54 5.75
C ASP A 5 23.14 0.91 5.49
N ALA A 6 22.51 0.35 6.53
CA ALA A 6 21.24 -0.35 6.37
C ALA A 6 20.09 0.57 5.87
N PRO A 7 19.89 1.79 6.40
CA PRO A 7 18.93 2.76 5.84
C PRO A 7 19.20 3.10 4.36
N GLU A 8 20.44 3.43 4.01
CA GLU A 8 20.84 3.76 2.63
C GLU A 8 20.59 2.60 1.68
N LEU A 9 20.94 1.38 2.10
CA LEU A 9 20.73 0.17 1.32
C LEU A 9 19.23 -0.10 1.11
N LYS A 10 18.42 0.00 2.18
CA LYS A 10 16.97 -0.18 2.10
C LYS A 10 16.35 0.82 1.11
N GLU A 11 16.73 2.09 1.22
CA GLU A 11 16.22 3.15 0.35
C GLU A 11 16.57 2.90 -1.13
N LEU A 12 17.81 2.47 -1.41
CA LEU A 12 18.24 2.11 -2.76
C LEU A 12 17.44 0.91 -3.29
N LEU A 13 17.27 -0.15 -2.49
CA LEU A 13 16.52 -1.35 -2.89
C LEU A 13 15.05 -1.03 -3.19
N LEU A 14 14.41 -0.18 -2.37
CA LEU A 14 13.03 0.24 -2.61
C LEU A 14 12.90 1.09 -3.89
N LYS A 15 13.84 1.99 -4.16
CA LYS A 15 13.87 2.75 -5.43
C LYS A 15 14.02 1.83 -6.65
N CYS A 16 14.93 0.86 -6.58
CA CYS A 16 15.12 -0.14 -7.63
C CYS A 16 13.85 -0.98 -7.82
N TRP A 17 13.25 -1.47 -6.74
CA TRP A 17 12.00 -2.24 -6.78
C TRP A 17 10.86 -1.45 -7.43
N MET A 18 10.61 -0.21 -7.00
CA MET A 18 9.53 0.61 -7.56
C MET A 18 9.78 1.03 -9.01
N THR A 19 11.05 1.18 -9.40
CA THR A 19 11.41 1.43 -10.80
C THR A 19 11.15 0.20 -11.65
N HIS A 20 11.53 -0.99 -11.17
CA HIS A 20 11.20 -2.25 -11.85
C HIS A 20 9.68 -2.41 -12.00
N ASP A 21 8.90 -2.18 -10.95
CA ASP A 21 7.43 -2.22 -10.98
C ASP A 21 6.84 -1.25 -12.03
N GLY A 22 7.35 -0.01 -12.07
CA GLY A 22 6.96 0.98 -13.07
C GLY A 22 7.31 0.58 -14.51
N MET A 23 8.50 0.01 -14.74
CA MET A 23 8.92 -0.48 -16.06
C MET A 23 8.11 -1.70 -16.49
N TRP A 24 7.81 -2.61 -15.56
CA TRP A 24 6.93 -3.74 -15.82
C TRP A 24 5.52 -3.28 -16.24
N PHE A 25 4.95 -2.29 -15.54
CA PHE A 25 3.67 -1.70 -15.91
C PHE A 25 3.72 -1.05 -17.31
N LEU A 26 4.77 -0.28 -17.61
CA LEU A 26 4.99 0.33 -18.93
C LEU A 26 5.01 -0.73 -20.04
N HIS A 27 5.77 -1.80 -19.87
CA HIS A 27 5.84 -2.84 -20.89
C HIS A 27 4.53 -3.61 -21.05
N CYS A 28 3.79 -3.86 -19.96
CA CYS A 28 2.44 -4.38 -20.07
C CYS A 28 1.52 -3.44 -20.85
N LEU A 29 1.59 -2.13 -20.56
CA LEU A 29 0.80 -1.11 -21.26
C LEU A 29 1.07 -1.11 -22.76
N GLN A 30 2.35 -1.17 -23.15
CA GLN A 30 2.76 -1.22 -24.56
C GLN A 30 2.28 -2.51 -25.26
N GLU A 31 2.34 -3.64 -24.56
CA GLU A 31 2.03 -4.95 -25.13
C GLU A 31 0.52 -5.21 -25.24
N CYS A 32 -0.25 -4.83 -24.21
CA CYS A 32 -1.63 -5.30 -24.08
C CYS A 32 -2.67 -4.20 -23.78
N GLY A 33 -2.25 -2.93 -23.70
CA GLY A 33 -3.13 -1.80 -23.45
C GLY A 33 -3.58 -1.67 -21.98
N ILE A 34 -4.05 -0.47 -21.61
CA ILE A 34 -4.27 -0.07 -20.22
C ILE A 34 -5.29 -0.94 -19.46
N GLU A 35 -6.35 -1.40 -20.12
CA GLU A 35 -7.39 -2.23 -19.49
C GLU A 35 -6.81 -3.56 -18.98
N LYS A 36 -6.07 -4.27 -19.85
CA LYS A 36 -5.41 -5.53 -19.49
C LYS A 36 -4.29 -5.29 -18.50
N THR A 37 -3.50 -4.22 -18.67
CA THR A 37 -2.44 -3.85 -17.74
C THR A 37 -2.98 -3.61 -16.33
N ASN A 38 -4.08 -2.87 -16.16
CA ASN A 38 -4.73 -2.69 -14.86
C ASN A 38 -5.14 -4.05 -14.25
N ARG A 39 -5.78 -4.92 -15.05
CA ARG A 39 -6.18 -6.25 -14.58
C ARG A 39 -4.98 -7.07 -14.10
N ILE A 40 -3.90 -7.09 -14.87
CA ILE A 40 -2.68 -7.82 -14.52
C ILE A 40 -2.03 -7.19 -13.27
N ASN A 41 -1.92 -5.87 -13.21
CA ASN A 41 -1.35 -5.13 -12.08
C ASN A 41 -2.08 -5.44 -10.77
N LEU A 42 -3.42 -5.33 -10.74
CA LEU A 42 -4.20 -5.64 -9.55
C LEU A 42 -4.11 -7.13 -9.18
N ALA A 43 -4.06 -8.05 -10.16
CA ALA A 43 -3.88 -9.48 -9.88
C ALA A 43 -2.50 -9.78 -9.27
N ALA A 44 -1.44 -9.15 -9.81
CA ALA A 44 -0.08 -9.26 -9.29
C ALA A 44 0.01 -8.72 -7.87
N ILE A 45 -0.56 -7.54 -7.61
CA ILE A 45 -0.61 -6.93 -6.26
C ILE A 45 -1.33 -7.84 -5.27
N ARG A 46 -2.51 -8.37 -5.63
CA ARG A 46 -3.27 -9.26 -4.74
C ARG A 46 -2.49 -10.51 -4.38
N SER A 47 -1.82 -11.11 -5.36
CA SER A 47 -1.00 -12.31 -5.17
C SER A 47 0.23 -12.03 -4.32
N LEU A 48 0.91 -10.91 -4.58
CA LEU A 48 2.07 -10.46 -3.80
C LEU A 48 1.69 -10.19 -2.34
N ALA A 49 0.62 -9.42 -2.11
CA ALA A 49 0.22 -8.97 -0.78
C ALA A 49 -0.02 -10.14 0.20
N GLN A 50 -0.59 -11.25 -0.28
CA GLN A 50 -0.81 -12.46 0.52
C GLN A 50 0.48 -13.13 0.99
N ILE A 51 1.56 -12.98 0.23
CA ILE A 51 2.88 -13.54 0.54
C ILE A 51 3.68 -12.54 1.39
N GLU A 52 3.69 -11.28 0.97
CA GLU A 52 4.45 -10.20 1.56
C GLU A 52 4.07 -9.95 3.02
N VAL A 53 2.76 -9.81 3.31
CA VAL A 53 2.32 -9.51 4.68
C VAL A 53 2.74 -10.61 5.66
N LYS A 54 2.69 -11.88 5.24
CA LYS A 54 3.09 -13.02 6.06
C LYS A 54 4.60 -13.01 6.32
N ARG A 55 5.40 -12.70 5.31
CA ARG A 55 6.86 -12.57 5.45
C ARG A 55 7.23 -11.48 6.43
N VAL A 56 6.59 -10.32 6.36
CA VAL A 56 6.86 -9.20 7.26
C VAL A 56 6.41 -9.52 8.68
N VAL A 57 5.18 -10.02 8.87
CA VAL A 57 4.67 -10.44 10.18
C VAL A 57 5.61 -11.45 10.84
N GLN A 58 6.06 -12.45 10.09
CA GLN A 58 7.00 -13.46 10.61
C GLN A 58 8.37 -12.86 10.93
N ALA A 59 8.94 -12.05 10.04
CA ALA A 59 10.28 -11.49 10.20
C ALA A 59 10.38 -10.52 11.37
N LEU A 60 9.29 -9.79 11.66
CA LEU A 60 9.23 -8.80 12.74
C LEU A 60 8.59 -9.35 14.02
N GLY A 61 8.08 -10.58 14.02
CA GLY A 61 7.40 -11.18 15.18
C GLY A 61 6.14 -10.41 15.59
N LEU A 62 5.39 -9.86 14.64
CA LEU A 62 4.23 -9.01 14.92
C LEU A 62 3.07 -9.83 15.52
N PRO A 63 2.33 -9.28 16.49
CA PRO A 63 1.16 -9.95 17.03
C PRO A 63 0.01 -9.96 16.00
N PRO A 64 -1.04 -10.77 16.22
CA PRO A 64 -2.26 -10.69 15.43
C PRO A 64 -2.87 -9.28 15.45
N ALA A 65 -3.29 -8.78 14.30
CA ALA A 65 -3.94 -7.47 14.15
C ALA A 65 -5.45 -7.51 14.52
N ASN A 66 -5.81 -8.20 15.61
CA ASN A 66 -7.19 -8.37 16.07
C ASN A 66 -7.62 -7.34 17.13
N SER A 67 -6.77 -6.35 17.43
CA SER A 67 -7.07 -5.18 18.25
C SER A 67 -6.56 -3.90 17.57
N PRO A 68 -7.01 -2.70 18.01
CA PRO A 68 -6.45 -1.43 17.54
C PRO A 68 -4.93 -1.33 17.70
N GLU A 69 -4.39 -1.83 18.81
CA GLU A 69 -2.95 -1.84 19.09
C GLU A 69 -2.21 -2.79 18.15
N GLY A 70 -2.70 -4.02 17.99
CA GLY A 70 -2.10 -4.99 17.06
C GLY A 70 -2.15 -4.49 15.60
N LEU A 71 -3.21 -3.78 15.21
CA LEU A 71 -3.30 -3.13 13.91
C LEU A 71 -2.28 -2.00 13.74
N ARG A 72 -2.03 -1.22 14.80
CA ARG A 72 -0.99 -0.19 14.78
C ARG A 72 0.40 -0.78 14.61
N GLU A 73 0.73 -1.81 15.39
CA GLU A 73 2.00 -2.52 15.26
C GLU A 73 2.17 -3.16 13.88
N LEU A 74 1.09 -3.72 13.31
CA LEU A 74 1.09 -4.20 11.95
C LEU A 74 1.40 -3.09 10.94
N ALA A 75 0.69 -1.96 11.02
CA ALA A 75 0.90 -0.84 10.10
C ALA A 75 2.34 -0.33 10.18
N ASP A 76 2.84 -0.12 11.41
CA ASP A 76 4.21 0.34 11.66
C ASP A 76 5.25 -0.65 11.13
N GLY A 77 5.08 -1.95 11.37
CA GLY A 77 5.96 -2.99 10.84
C GLY A 77 5.93 -3.07 9.31
N MET A 78 4.74 -3.04 8.70
CA MET A 78 4.57 -3.09 7.24
C MET A 78 5.22 -1.88 6.57
N PHE A 79 4.98 -0.66 7.06
CA PHE A 79 5.56 0.54 6.46
C PHE A 79 7.03 0.70 6.81
N ASN A 80 7.51 0.19 7.94
CA ASN A 80 8.94 0.11 8.20
C ASN A 80 9.68 -0.78 7.17
N VAL A 81 9.01 -1.73 6.51
CA VAL A 81 9.61 -2.51 5.42
C VAL A 81 9.34 -1.88 4.05
N ALA A 82 8.09 -1.54 3.77
CA ALA A 82 7.62 -1.19 2.42
C ALA A 82 7.70 0.30 2.08
N LYS A 83 7.95 1.19 3.05
CA LYS A 83 8.08 2.64 2.83
C LYS A 83 9.54 3.06 2.70
N GLY A 84 9.83 3.78 1.62
CA GLY A 84 11.08 4.53 1.42
C GLY A 84 10.87 6.02 1.63
N ASP A 85 11.96 6.78 1.71
CA ASP A 85 11.94 8.22 1.95
C ASP A 85 11.32 8.98 0.78
N PHE A 86 11.49 8.48 -0.44
CA PHE A 86 10.85 9.04 -1.64
C PHE A 86 9.32 8.86 -1.68
N MET A 87 8.74 8.04 -0.80
CA MET A 87 7.29 7.84 -0.72
C MET A 87 6.67 8.86 0.23
N ASP A 88 6.12 9.92 -0.36
CA ASP A 88 5.62 11.09 0.34
C ASP A 88 4.16 10.93 0.82
N PHE A 89 3.98 10.09 1.83
CA PHE A 89 2.72 9.93 2.54
C PHE A 89 2.93 9.83 4.04
N ALA A 90 1.89 10.20 4.78
CA ALA A 90 1.77 9.97 6.21
C ALA A 90 0.58 9.07 6.50
N TYR A 91 0.62 8.35 7.62
CA TYR A 91 -0.55 7.69 8.17
C TYR A 91 -0.59 7.91 9.67
N HIS A 92 -1.80 7.88 10.23
CA HIS A 92 -2.02 8.00 11.66
C HIS A 92 -3.33 7.33 12.04
N PHE A 93 -3.46 6.96 13.31
CA PHE A 93 -4.72 6.53 13.89
C PHE A 93 -5.41 7.74 14.51
N THR A 94 -6.67 7.97 14.13
CA THR A 94 -7.50 9.01 14.73
C THR A 94 -7.89 8.62 16.16
N PRO A 95 -8.35 9.57 16.99
CA PRO A 95 -8.90 9.25 18.31
C PRO A 95 -10.08 8.26 18.28
N THR A 96 -10.79 8.16 17.14
CA THR A 96 -11.91 7.23 16.92
C THR A 96 -11.45 5.83 16.49
N GLY A 97 -10.15 5.58 16.40
CA GLY A 97 -9.59 4.28 16.00
C GLY A 97 -9.54 4.06 14.48
N THR A 98 -9.75 5.10 13.68
CA THR A 98 -9.68 5.04 12.21
C THR A 98 -8.23 5.17 11.76
N LEU A 99 -7.75 4.30 10.87
CA LEU A 99 -6.45 4.46 10.23
C LEU A 99 -6.60 5.39 9.02
N ARG A 100 -5.99 6.57 9.09
CA ARG A 100 -6.01 7.57 8.03
C ARG A 100 -4.66 7.61 7.31
N PHE A 101 -4.70 7.65 6.00
CA PHE A 101 -3.57 7.91 5.10
C PHE A 101 -3.77 9.24 4.40
N ASP A 102 -2.71 10.05 4.34
CA ASP A 102 -2.66 11.31 3.61
C ASP A 102 -1.47 11.29 2.65
N MET A 103 -1.76 11.37 1.34
CA MET A 103 -0.73 11.46 0.30
C MET A 103 -0.36 12.94 0.12
N LYS A 104 0.90 13.29 0.38
CA LYS A 104 1.46 14.61 0.12
C LYS A 104 2.04 14.71 -1.30
N GLY A 105 2.58 13.58 -1.78
CA GLY A 105 2.98 13.35 -3.16
C GLY A 105 2.86 11.86 -3.51
N CYS A 106 2.74 11.52 -4.79
CA CYS A 106 2.60 10.12 -5.21
C CYS A 106 3.37 9.83 -6.49
N PHE A 107 4.45 9.07 -6.36
CA PHE A 107 5.27 8.63 -7.50
C PHE A 107 4.44 7.88 -8.56
N ALA A 108 3.38 7.14 -8.15
CA ALA A 108 2.50 6.46 -9.09
C ALA A 108 1.61 7.44 -9.87
N HIS A 109 1.11 8.50 -9.23
CA HIS A 109 0.42 9.58 -9.93
C HIS A 109 1.33 10.22 -11.00
N ASP A 110 2.55 10.60 -10.61
CA ASP A 110 3.52 11.23 -11.52
C ASP A 110 3.96 10.29 -12.64
N GLY A 111 4.11 9.00 -12.34
CA GLY A 111 4.39 7.94 -13.31
C GLY A 111 3.28 7.83 -14.34
N MET A 112 2.04 7.62 -13.89
CA MET A 112 0.89 7.43 -14.78
C MET A 112 0.55 8.68 -15.59
N LYS A 113 0.79 9.88 -15.02
CA LYS A 113 0.70 11.15 -15.73
C LYS A 113 1.71 11.22 -16.88
N ARG A 114 2.97 10.85 -16.65
CA ARG A 114 4.01 10.80 -17.69
C ARG A 114 3.72 9.77 -18.78
N LEU A 115 3.06 8.67 -18.43
CA LEU A 115 2.63 7.65 -19.38
C LEU A 115 1.36 8.03 -20.17
N GLY A 116 0.67 9.12 -19.80
CA GLY A 116 -0.53 9.57 -20.50
C GLY A 116 -1.78 8.70 -20.25
N VAL A 117 -1.80 7.89 -19.19
CA VAL A 117 -2.89 6.93 -18.88
C VAL A 117 -3.53 7.15 -17.51
N LEU A 118 -3.30 8.32 -16.91
CA LEU A 118 -3.72 8.62 -15.54
C LEU A 118 -5.23 8.54 -15.31
N ASP A 119 -6.03 8.91 -16.31
CA ASP A 119 -7.50 8.87 -16.28
C ASP A 119 -8.06 7.45 -16.28
N GLN A 120 -7.31 6.50 -16.84
CA GLN A 120 -7.70 5.09 -16.96
C GLN A 120 -7.02 4.20 -15.91
N TYR A 121 -6.00 4.71 -15.22
CA TYR A 121 -5.24 3.95 -14.22
C TYR A 121 -6.09 3.61 -12.99
N GLN A 122 -6.04 2.33 -12.59
CA GLN A 122 -6.59 1.85 -11.33
C GLN A 122 -5.49 1.77 -10.26
N CYS A 123 -5.71 2.46 -9.14
CA CYS A 123 -4.70 2.70 -8.13
C CYS A 123 -4.21 1.41 -7.45
N GLY A 124 -2.97 1.01 -7.74
CA GLY A 124 -2.33 -0.13 -7.11
C GLY A 124 -1.88 0.11 -5.66
N ILE A 125 -1.66 1.38 -5.27
CA ILE A 125 -1.08 1.73 -3.96
C ILE A 125 -2.02 1.37 -2.80
N PHE A 126 -3.21 1.97 -2.77
CA PHE A 126 -4.18 1.65 -1.71
C PHE A 126 -4.76 0.26 -1.86
N TYR A 127 -4.86 -0.25 -3.10
CA TYR A 127 -5.28 -1.62 -3.33
C TYR A 127 -4.31 -2.64 -2.72
N ARG A 128 -2.99 -2.39 -2.74
CA ARG A 128 -2.01 -3.24 -2.06
C ARG A 128 -2.20 -3.24 -0.54
N VAL A 129 -2.41 -2.07 0.05
CA VAL A 129 -2.69 -1.93 1.50
C VAL A 129 -3.94 -2.71 1.89
N GLN A 130 -5.01 -2.58 1.11
CA GLN A 130 -6.26 -3.32 1.27
C GLN A 130 -6.05 -4.83 1.14
N CYS A 131 -5.25 -5.28 0.16
CA CYS A 131 -4.92 -6.69 0.00
C CYS A 131 -4.14 -7.26 1.19
N TRP A 132 -3.34 -6.47 1.92
CA TRP A 132 -2.72 -6.91 3.18
C TRP A 132 -3.79 -7.14 4.26
N PHE A 133 -4.75 -6.22 4.40
CA PHE A 133 -5.84 -6.36 5.36
C PHE A 133 -6.70 -7.59 5.05
N ASP A 134 -7.05 -7.79 3.78
CA ASP A 134 -7.80 -8.97 3.31
C ASP A 134 -7.04 -10.27 3.57
N ALA A 135 -5.73 -10.29 3.32
CA ALA A 135 -4.88 -11.46 3.55
C ALA A 135 -4.79 -11.86 5.02
N LEU A 136 -4.98 -10.91 5.93
CA LEU A 136 -5.04 -11.13 7.38
C LEU A 136 -6.47 -11.36 7.89
N GLY A 137 -7.48 -11.33 7.00
CA GLY A 137 -8.88 -11.53 7.36
C GLY A 137 -9.52 -10.36 8.12
N LEU A 138 -8.91 -9.18 8.07
CA LEU A 138 -9.42 -8.00 8.75
C LEU A 138 -10.73 -7.52 8.10
N LYS A 139 -11.68 -7.09 8.92
CA LYS A 139 -12.93 -6.48 8.45
C LYS A 139 -12.81 -4.98 8.56
N TYR A 140 -12.97 -4.28 7.45
CA TYR A 140 -12.88 -2.83 7.42
C TYR A 140 -13.87 -2.21 6.44
N ARG A 141 -14.19 -0.93 6.67
CA ARG A 141 -14.76 -0.02 5.67
C ARG A 141 -13.72 1.01 5.27
N VAL A 142 -13.78 1.47 4.02
CA VAL A 142 -12.84 2.46 3.49
C VAL A 142 -13.59 3.68 2.97
N THR A 143 -13.14 4.87 3.34
CA THR A 143 -13.69 6.14 2.86
C THR A 143 -12.57 7.03 2.30
N PRO A 144 -12.71 7.61 1.10
CA PRO A 144 -13.75 7.35 0.11
C PRO A 144 -13.55 6.02 -0.63
N GLU A 145 -14.65 5.41 -1.09
CA GLU A 145 -14.64 4.22 -1.94
C GLU A 145 -14.33 4.58 -3.40
N VAL A 146 -13.04 4.76 -3.71
CA VAL A 146 -12.61 5.04 -5.09
C VAL A 146 -11.44 4.16 -5.52
N THR A 147 -11.45 3.76 -6.79
CA THR A 147 -10.42 2.94 -7.42
C THR A 147 -9.39 3.75 -8.20
N GLN A 148 -9.74 4.98 -8.59
CA GLN A 148 -8.89 5.88 -9.37
C GLN A 148 -8.10 6.86 -8.49
N CYS A 149 -7.17 7.57 -9.14
CA CYS A 149 -6.39 8.62 -8.49
C CYS A 149 -7.27 9.83 -8.14
N MET A 150 -7.19 10.32 -6.90
CA MET A 150 -7.94 11.52 -6.46
C MET A 150 -7.22 12.84 -6.74
N MET A 151 -5.89 12.80 -6.88
CA MET A 151 -5.07 14.00 -7.02
C MET A 151 -5.50 14.91 -8.18
N PRO A 152 -5.87 14.41 -9.39
CA PRO A 152 -6.28 15.28 -10.50
C PRO A 152 -7.48 16.17 -10.17
N ALA A 153 -8.46 15.64 -9.43
CA ALA A 153 -9.71 16.33 -9.16
C ALA A 153 -9.65 17.17 -7.86
N GLN A 154 -8.90 16.70 -6.85
CA GLN A 154 -8.98 17.26 -5.50
C GLN A 154 -7.67 17.90 -5.03
N GLY A 155 -6.57 17.76 -5.77
CA GLY A 155 -5.24 18.20 -5.35
C GLY A 155 -4.66 17.41 -4.17
N GLN A 156 -5.43 16.48 -3.60
CA GLN A 156 -5.05 15.61 -2.49
C GLN A 156 -5.58 14.19 -2.71
N CYS A 157 -4.98 13.22 -2.02
CA CYS A 157 -5.44 11.84 -2.03
C CYS A 157 -5.32 11.26 -0.62
N PHE A 158 -6.38 10.63 -0.12
CA PHE A 158 -6.41 10.08 1.23
C PHE A 158 -7.27 8.82 1.29
N ARG A 159 -7.10 8.02 2.34
CA ARG A 159 -8.00 6.92 2.68
C ARG A 159 -8.15 6.82 4.19
N GLU A 160 -9.36 6.61 4.65
CA GLU A 160 -9.69 6.30 6.02
C GLU A 160 -10.22 4.88 6.10
N TYR A 161 -9.68 4.10 7.03
CA TYR A 161 -10.06 2.71 7.25
C TYR A 161 -10.62 2.55 8.66
N GLU A 162 -11.88 2.15 8.74
CA GLU A 162 -12.56 1.80 9.99
C GLU A 162 -12.58 0.28 10.14
N PHE A 163 -11.98 -0.24 11.21
CA PHE A 163 -11.87 -1.69 11.43
C PHE A 163 -12.92 -2.19 12.42
N SER A 164 -13.42 -3.41 12.17
CA SER A 164 -14.29 -4.14 13.08
C SER A 164 -13.51 -5.28 13.72
N PHE A 165 -13.26 -5.16 15.02
CA PHE A 165 -12.57 -6.19 15.80
C PHE A 165 -13.60 -7.12 16.47
N PRO A 166 -13.33 -8.43 16.54
CA PRO A 166 -14.17 -9.31 17.34
C PRO A 166 -14.12 -8.86 18.80
N SER A 167 -15.29 -8.80 19.46
CA SER A 167 -15.34 -8.54 20.90
C SER A 167 -14.45 -9.55 21.63
N PRO A 168 -13.70 -9.15 22.68
CA PRO A 168 -12.99 -10.11 23.48
C PRO A 168 -14.01 -11.13 24.00
N GLN A 169 -13.93 -12.37 23.53
CA GLN A 169 -14.71 -13.45 24.13
C GLN A 169 -14.31 -13.48 25.61
N ALA A 170 -15.29 -13.30 26.50
CA ALA A 170 -15.10 -13.56 27.90
C ALA A 170 -14.57 -14.99 28.01
N ALA A 171 -13.31 -15.14 28.40
CA ALA A 171 -12.73 -16.43 28.70
C ALA A 171 -13.58 -17.05 29.82
N SER A 172 -14.38 -18.04 29.46
CA SER A 172 -15.07 -18.95 30.38
C SER A 172 -14.18 -20.13 30.68
#